data_AF-A0A2W4ZDA9-F1
#
_entry.id   AF-A0A2W4ZDA9-F1
#
_cell.length_a   1.000
_cell.length_b   1.000
_cell.length_c   1.000
_cell.angle_alpha   90.00
_cell.angle_beta   90.00
_cell.angle_gamma   90.00
#
_symmetry.space_group_name_H-M   'P 1'
#
loop_
_entity.id
_entity.type
_entity.pdbx_description
1 polymer ?
#
loop_
_entity_poly.entity_id
_entity_poly.type
_entity_poly.pdbx_seq_one_letter_code
_entity_poly.pdbx_strand_id
1 'polypeptide(L)'
;VSAASFMKSFAVQTVDAAGARALAGPAARLARLEGLEAHARAADVRAEQNLEVRTEAPIRRRLGEIVRKTKETEIAVSVDLDRAAPVRIASGVGFFDHMLEQVAHHGGFSLTLSCAGDLHIDAHHSIEDCAIAFGQALNAALIDRRGIARFGFVLPMDEAEAKISIDLGGRPYLVFDGAFTAAALGAYPTEMTEHVFRSLSQALGATIHVSVTGENDHHKTEACFKALGRALRQAIRVEGAELPSTKGVI
;
A
#
# COMPACT_ATOMS: atom_id res chain seq x y z
N VAL A 1 -22.10 64.15 -31.93
CA VAL A 1 -21.62 63.33 -30.80
C VAL A 1 -20.20 62.89 -31.17
N SER A 2 -19.17 63.43 -30.51
CA SER A 2 -17.77 63.11 -30.83
C SER A 2 -17.38 61.77 -30.22
N ALA A 3 -16.52 61.03 -30.92
CA ALA A 3 -15.92 59.76 -30.51
C ALA A 3 -14.85 59.95 -29.41
N ALA A 4 -15.11 60.80 -28.42
CA ALA A 4 -14.23 61.00 -27.28
C ALA A 4 -14.52 59.94 -26.21
N SER A 5 -13.67 58.91 -26.22
CA SER A 5 -13.25 58.16 -25.04
C SER A 5 -14.27 57.20 -24.40
N PHE A 6 -14.63 56.14 -25.12
CA PHE A 6 -14.87 54.85 -24.46
C PHE A 6 -13.50 54.18 -24.27
N MET A 7 -12.71 54.64 -23.29
CA MET A 7 -11.47 53.95 -22.91
C MET A 7 -11.85 52.60 -22.30
N LYS A 8 -11.83 51.54 -23.12
CA LYS A 8 -11.80 50.18 -22.58
C LYS A 8 -10.42 49.96 -21.98
N SER A 9 -10.28 50.16 -20.68
CA SER A 9 -9.14 49.65 -19.93
C SER A 9 -9.22 48.13 -19.93
N PHE A 10 -8.25 47.45 -20.54
CA PHE A 10 -8.12 46.00 -20.46
C PHE A 10 -7.06 45.66 -19.42
N ALA A 11 -7.46 44.88 -18.41
CA ALA A 11 -6.54 44.27 -17.46
C ALA A 11 -6.40 42.79 -17.81
N VAL A 12 -5.18 42.36 -18.12
CA VAL A 12 -4.88 40.94 -18.32
C VAL A 12 -4.44 40.37 -16.98
N GLN A 13 -5.28 39.52 -16.39
CA GLN A 13 -4.91 38.73 -15.22
C GLN A 13 -4.54 37.33 -15.69
N THR A 14 -3.34 36.89 -15.34
CA THR A 14 -2.94 35.50 -15.50
C THR A 14 -3.45 34.71 -14.30
N VAL A 15 -4.09 33.58 -14.57
CA VAL A 15 -4.56 32.65 -13.53
C VAL A 15 -3.84 31.32 -13.73
N ASP A 16 -3.59 30.63 -12.62
CA ASP A 16 -3.16 29.24 -12.68
C ASP A 16 -4.31 28.34 -13.17
N ALA A 17 -4.02 27.06 -13.40
CA ALA A 17 -5.02 26.11 -13.89
C ALA A 17 -6.24 25.97 -12.95
N ALA A 18 -6.06 26.15 -11.64
CA ALA A 18 -7.14 26.08 -10.66
C ALA A 18 -8.05 27.32 -10.73
N GLY A 19 -7.47 28.50 -10.81
CA GLY A 19 -8.17 29.77 -11.02
C GLY A 19 -8.92 29.79 -12.36
N ALA A 20 -8.30 29.27 -13.43
CA ALA A 20 -8.97 29.13 -14.74
C ALA A 20 -10.22 28.25 -14.65
N ARG A 21 -10.17 27.14 -13.90
CA ARG A 21 -11.33 26.25 -13.67
C ARG A 21 -12.43 26.95 -12.88
N ALA A 22 -12.09 27.63 -11.79
CA ALA A 22 -13.06 28.34 -10.96
C ALA A 22 -13.79 29.45 -11.72
N LEU A 23 -13.11 30.08 -12.69
CA LEU A 23 -13.66 31.18 -13.50
C LEU A 23 -14.42 30.71 -14.74
N ALA A 24 -14.31 29.44 -15.16
CA ALA A 24 -14.91 28.96 -16.40
C ALA A 24 -16.45 29.11 -16.43
N GLY A 25 -17.14 28.71 -15.36
CA GLY A 25 -18.60 28.85 -15.23
C GLY A 25 -19.06 30.31 -15.21
N PRO A 26 -18.49 31.17 -14.35
CA PRO A 26 -18.76 32.61 -14.36
C PRO A 26 -18.47 33.29 -15.71
N ALA A 27 -17.36 32.93 -16.37
CA ALA A 27 -16.98 33.49 -17.68
C ALA A 27 -17.97 33.09 -18.78
N ALA A 28 -18.41 31.83 -18.81
CA ALA A 28 -19.43 31.37 -19.75
C ALA A 28 -20.77 32.09 -19.53
N ARG A 29 -21.15 32.33 -18.26
CA ARG A 29 -22.37 33.07 -17.93
C ARG A 29 -22.28 34.53 -18.38
N LEU A 30 -21.14 35.20 -18.14
CA LEU A 30 -20.93 36.58 -18.53
C LEU A 30 -20.93 36.73 -20.06
N ALA A 31 -20.25 35.83 -20.78
CA ALA A 31 -20.23 35.85 -22.25
C ALA A 31 -21.63 35.71 -22.86
N ARG A 32 -22.53 34.92 -22.25
CA ARG A 32 -23.93 34.82 -22.69
C ARG A 32 -24.70 36.12 -22.45
N LEU A 33 -24.50 36.77 -21.30
CA LEU A 33 -25.13 38.05 -20.99
C LEU A 33 -24.69 39.17 -21.94
N GLU A 34 -23.45 39.11 -22.44
CA GLU A 34 -22.92 40.07 -23.41
C GLU A 34 -23.22 39.72 -24.88
N GLY A 35 -23.97 38.63 -25.15
CA GLY A 35 -24.28 38.20 -26.51
C GLY A 35 -23.08 37.60 -27.28
N LEU A 36 -22.02 37.20 -26.57
CA LEU A 36 -20.79 36.63 -27.14
C LEU A 36 -20.87 35.10 -27.20
N GLU A 37 -21.75 34.54 -28.03
CA GLU A 37 -22.02 33.10 -28.07
C GLU A 37 -20.77 32.23 -28.31
N ALA A 38 -19.87 32.65 -29.19
CA ALA A 38 -18.63 31.91 -29.46
C ALA A 38 -17.72 31.81 -28.23
N HIS A 39 -17.70 32.86 -27.39
CA HIS A 39 -16.91 32.89 -26.16
C HIS A 39 -17.55 32.03 -25.07
N ALA A 40 -18.88 32.03 -24.97
CA ALA A 40 -19.62 31.15 -24.08
C ALA A 40 -19.35 29.68 -24.41
N ARG A 41 -19.47 29.29 -25.68
CA ARG A 41 -19.19 27.91 -26.13
C ARG A 41 -17.73 27.52 -25.88
N ALA A 42 -16.77 28.42 -26.13
CA ALA A 42 -15.37 28.14 -25.85
C ALA A 42 -15.09 27.99 -24.35
N ALA A 43 -15.79 28.71 -23.48
CA ALA A 43 -15.69 28.55 -22.03
C ALA A 43 -16.34 27.25 -21.54
N ASP A 44 -17.47 26.84 -22.13
CA ASP A 44 -18.15 25.57 -21.83
C ASP A 44 -17.26 24.38 -22.22
N VAL A 45 -16.70 24.37 -23.44
CA VAL A 45 -15.78 23.30 -23.90
C VAL A 45 -14.56 23.18 -22.99
N ARG A 46 -14.01 24.31 -22.52
CA ARG A 46 -12.89 24.30 -21.56
C ARG A 46 -13.31 23.77 -20.19
N ALA A 47 -14.54 24.01 -19.75
CA ALA A 47 -15.06 23.45 -18.51
C ALA A 47 -15.25 21.93 -18.61
N GLU A 48 -15.75 21.45 -19.75
CA GLU A 48 -15.97 20.03 -20.05
C GLU A 48 -14.66 19.26 -20.24
N GLN A 49 -13.70 19.80 -21.00
CA GLN A 49 -12.37 19.20 -21.16
C GLN A 49 -11.58 19.18 -19.85
N ASN A 50 -11.82 20.13 -18.94
CA ASN A 50 -11.22 20.13 -17.60
C ASN A 50 -11.94 19.22 -16.59
N LEU A 51 -13.12 18.66 -16.91
CA LEU A 51 -13.75 17.60 -16.11
C LEU A 51 -13.08 16.24 -16.36
N GLU A 52 -12.53 16.02 -17.56
CA GLU A 52 -11.70 14.86 -17.87
C GLU A 52 -10.30 14.97 -17.24
N VAL A 53 -9.75 16.19 -17.17
CA VAL A 53 -8.57 16.49 -16.34
C VAL A 53 -9.03 16.75 -14.91
N ARG A 54 -9.61 15.73 -14.26
CA ARG A 54 -9.48 15.63 -12.80
C ARG A 54 -7.99 15.62 -12.54
N THR A 55 -7.42 16.77 -12.16
CA THR A 55 -6.09 16.81 -11.57
C THR A 55 -6.17 15.84 -10.41
N GLU A 56 -5.59 14.64 -10.58
CA GLU A 56 -5.47 13.65 -9.54
C GLU A 56 -4.99 14.41 -8.30
N ALA A 57 -5.81 14.41 -7.25
CA ALA A 57 -5.32 14.87 -5.96
C ALA A 57 -4.00 14.12 -5.73
N PRO A 58 -2.90 14.79 -5.36
CA PRO A 58 -1.61 14.13 -5.24
C PRO A 58 -1.82 12.87 -4.41
N ILE A 59 -1.49 11.71 -4.98
CA ILE A 59 -1.70 10.41 -4.34
C ILE A 59 -1.10 10.54 -2.95
N ARG A 60 -1.96 10.48 -1.93
CA ARG A 60 -1.54 10.63 -0.55
C ARG A 60 -0.55 9.50 -0.31
N ARG A 61 0.71 9.86 -0.05
CA ARG A 61 1.80 8.91 0.13
C ARG A 61 1.38 7.81 1.10
N ARG A 62 1.47 6.57 0.66
CA ARG A 62 1.04 5.38 1.40
C ARG A 62 2.13 4.93 2.35
N LEU A 63 2.29 5.71 3.41
CA LEU A 63 3.26 5.54 4.48
C LEU A 63 2.54 5.07 5.75
N GLY A 64 3.03 3.99 6.36
CA GLY A 64 2.58 3.50 7.64
C GLY A 64 3.75 3.39 8.61
N GLU A 65 3.60 3.97 9.80
CA GLU A 65 4.61 3.98 10.85
C GLU A 65 4.00 3.48 12.15
N ILE A 66 4.68 2.55 12.81
CA ILE A 66 4.23 1.93 14.05
C ILE A 66 5.38 1.89 15.04
N VAL A 67 5.10 2.30 16.27
CA VAL A 67 5.95 2.04 17.44
C VAL A 67 5.14 1.21 18.42
N ARG A 68 5.66 0.05 18.79
CA ARG A 68 5.02 -0.90 19.70
C ARG A 68 5.99 -1.25 20.83
N LYS A 69 5.52 -1.18 22.07
CA LYS A 69 6.34 -1.49 23.25
C LYS A 69 5.56 -2.32 24.24
N THR A 70 6.13 -3.44 24.65
CA THR A 70 5.66 -4.32 25.72
C THR A 70 6.75 -4.49 26.77
N LYS A 71 6.59 -5.45 27.69
CA LYS A 71 7.66 -5.86 28.60
C LYS A 71 8.66 -6.81 27.94
N GLU A 72 8.30 -7.40 26.81
CA GLU A 72 9.08 -8.41 26.07
C GLU A 72 9.83 -7.76 24.91
N THR A 73 9.21 -6.81 24.21
CA THR A 73 9.77 -6.21 22.99
C THR A 73 9.56 -4.69 22.89
N GLU A 74 10.48 -4.02 22.21
CA GLU A 74 10.36 -2.63 21.76
C GLU A 74 10.66 -2.56 20.26
N ILE A 75 9.67 -2.14 19.48
CA ILE A 75 9.68 -2.27 18.01
C ILE A 75 9.29 -0.95 17.36
N ALA A 76 10.02 -0.59 16.32
CA ALA A 76 9.65 0.48 15.40
C ALA A 76 9.65 -0.05 13.96
N VAL A 77 8.58 0.24 13.22
CA VAL A 77 8.41 -0.15 11.82
C VAL A 77 7.95 1.04 10.98
N SER A 78 8.50 1.19 9.78
CA SER A 78 8.05 2.13 8.74
C SER A 78 7.95 1.41 7.40
N VAL A 79 6.82 1.55 6.74
CA VAL A 79 6.53 1.00 5.40
C VAL A 79 6.07 2.10 4.46
N ASP A 80 6.70 2.23 3.29
CA ASP A 80 6.22 3.08 2.19
C ASP A 80 5.89 2.20 0.98
N LEU A 81 4.61 2.08 0.66
CA LEU A 81 4.12 1.26 -0.46
C LEU A 81 4.43 1.88 -1.84
N ASP A 82 4.87 3.14 -1.86
CA ASP A 82 5.15 3.90 -3.09
C ASP A 82 6.65 4.04 -3.38
N ARG A 83 7.54 3.45 -2.56
CA ARG A 83 8.99 3.43 -2.78
C ARG A 83 9.55 2.06 -2.49
N ALA A 84 10.45 1.55 -3.32
CA ALA A 84 11.09 0.24 -3.10
C ALA A 84 12.26 0.25 -2.09
N ALA A 85 12.70 1.43 -1.62
CA ALA A 85 13.86 1.57 -0.74
C ALA A 85 13.66 2.72 0.25
N PRO A 86 14.30 2.68 1.44
CA PRO A 86 15.26 1.67 1.89
C PRO A 86 14.61 0.37 2.40
N VAL A 87 15.36 -0.73 2.35
CA VAL A 87 15.06 -1.97 3.09
C VAL A 87 16.14 -2.13 4.16
N ARG A 88 15.75 -2.06 5.44
CA ARG A 88 16.66 -2.14 6.60
C ARG A 88 15.95 -2.87 7.73
N ILE A 89 16.42 -4.06 8.07
CA ILE A 89 15.70 -4.94 8.98
C ILE A 89 16.68 -5.40 10.06
N ALA A 90 16.26 -5.20 11.31
CA ALA A 90 17.01 -5.60 12.49
C ALA A 90 16.01 -6.12 13.54
N SER A 91 15.49 -7.33 13.33
CA SER A 91 14.63 -8.02 14.29
C SER A 91 15.42 -8.66 15.43
N GLY A 92 16.73 -8.85 15.23
CA GLY A 92 17.60 -9.62 16.10
C GLY A 92 17.66 -11.11 15.75
N VAL A 93 16.86 -11.57 14.77
CA VAL A 93 16.87 -12.94 14.24
C VAL A 93 17.24 -12.92 12.76
N GLY A 94 18.51 -13.20 12.44
CA GLY A 94 19.05 -12.98 11.09
C GLY A 94 18.33 -13.73 9.96
N PHE A 95 17.81 -14.93 10.22
CA PHE A 95 16.99 -15.65 9.23
C PHE A 95 15.65 -14.95 8.98
N PHE A 96 15.02 -14.41 10.02
CA PHE A 96 13.77 -13.66 9.89
C PHE A 96 13.99 -12.30 9.20
N ASP A 97 15.12 -11.64 9.48
CA ASP A 97 15.53 -10.44 8.75
C ASP A 97 15.58 -10.71 7.25
N HIS A 98 16.25 -11.80 6.85
CA HIS A 98 16.31 -12.24 5.46
C HIS A 98 14.92 -12.51 4.86
N MET A 99 14.01 -13.13 5.61
CA MET A 99 12.64 -13.39 5.15
C MET A 99 11.86 -12.09 4.89
N LEU A 100 11.96 -11.09 5.77
CA LEU A 100 11.29 -9.81 5.58
C LEU A 100 11.93 -8.99 4.43
N GLU A 101 13.22 -9.15 4.18
CA GLU A 101 13.88 -8.59 3.00
C GLU A 101 13.27 -9.13 1.71
N GLN A 102 13.01 -10.46 1.65
CA GLN A 102 12.32 -11.08 0.51
C GLN A 102 10.94 -10.48 0.29
N VAL A 103 10.17 -10.28 1.37
CA VAL A 103 8.83 -9.68 1.30
C VAL A 103 8.90 -8.27 0.72
N ALA A 104 9.76 -7.41 1.25
CA ALA A 104 9.89 -6.03 0.78
C ALA A 104 10.39 -5.95 -0.67
N HIS A 105 11.42 -6.74 -1.01
CA HIS A 105 11.99 -6.79 -2.35
C HIS A 105 10.97 -7.25 -3.40
N HIS A 106 10.29 -8.37 -3.16
CA HIS A 106 9.31 -8.90 -4.10
C HIS A 106 7.99 -8.10 -4.08
N GLY A 107 7.68 -7.47 -2.95
CA GLY A 107 6.60 -6.51 -2.74
C GLY A 107 6.77 -5.20 -3.49
N GLY A 108 8.01 -4.77 -3.71
CA GLY A 108 8.33 -3.50 -4.35
C GLY A 108 8.09 -2.28 -3.45
N PHE A 109 8.20 -2.46 -2.12
CA PHE A 109 8.00 -1.41 -1.13
C PHE A 109 9.19 -1.33 -0.15
N SER A 110 9.31 -0.21 0.53
CA SER A 110 10.37 0.05 1.50
C SER A 110 9.93 -0.45 2.86
N LEU A 111 10.88 -0.97 3.63
CA LEU A 111 10.64 -1.52 4.95
C LEU A 111 11.83 -1.19 5.84
N THR A 112 11.60 -0.39 6.86
CA THR A 112 12.54 -0.24 7.97
C THR A 112 11.92 -0.86 9.22
N LEU A 113 12.64 -1.78 9.86
CA LEU A 113 12.20 -2.45 11.09
C LEU A 113 13.37 -2.57 12.06
N SER A 114 13.14 -2.17 13.30
CA SER A 114 14.07 -2.39 14.42
C SER A 114 13.32 -3.01 15.59
N CYS A 115 13.91 -4.04 16.21
CA CYS A 115 13.39 -4.70 17.40
C CYS A 115 14.49 -4.81 18.47
N ALA A 116 14.15 -4.45 19.69
CA ALA A 116 14.86 -4.89 20.89
C ALA A 116 13.94 -5.86 21.64
N GLY A 117 14.24 -7.15 21.58
CA GLY A 117 13.44 -8.20 22.19
C GLY A 117 14.21 -9.05 23.19
N ASP A 118 13.49 -9.90 23.89
CA ASP A 118 13.95 -10.80 24.95
C ASP A 118 14.55 -12.12 24.42
N LEU A 119 15.47 -12.04 23.44
CA LEU A 119 16.11 -13.19 22.78
C LEU A 119 16.87 -14.16 23.70
N HIS A 120 17.07 -13.78 24.97
CA HIS A 120 17.64 -14.66 26.00
C HIS A 120 16.63 -15.70 26.53
N ILE A 121 15.33 -15.48 26.31
CA ILE A 121 14.26 -16.46 26.55
C ILE A 121 14.17 -17.36 25.32
N ASP A 122 13.69 -16.80 24.20
CA ASP A 122 13.72 -17.40 22.86
C ASP A 122 13.41 -16.31 21.79
N ALA A 123 13.24 -16.74 20.53
CA ALA A 123 12.94 -15.83 19.42
C ALA A 123 11.44 -15.53 19.25
N HIS A 124 10.55 -16.17 20.01
CA HIS A 124 9.11 -16.21 19.77
C HIS A 124 8.51 -14.81 19.83
N HIS A 125 8.64 -14.11 20.97
CA HIS A 125 8.04 -12.78 21.15
C HIS A 125 8.59 -11.78 20.14
N SER A 126 9.91 -11.85 19.86
CA SER A 126 10.55 -10.96 18.88
C SER A 126 9.96 -11.14 17.48
N ILE A 127 9.80 -12.38 17.00
CA ILE A 127 9.26 -12.67 15.68
C ILE A 127 7.77 -12.32 15.60
N GLU A 128 6.99 -12.75 16.60
CA GLU A 128 5.54 -12.50 16.68
C GLU A 128 5.25 -11.00 16.67
N ASP A 129 5.87 -10.25 17.58
CA ASP A 129 5.59 -8.83 17.75
C ASP A 129 6.07 -8.01 16.55
N CYS A 130 7.16 -8.43 15.89
CA CYS A 130 7.59 -7.85 14.62
C CYS A 130 6.54 -8.08 13.52
N ALA A 131 5.97 -9.28 13.42
CA ALA A 131 4.92 -9.59 12.46
C ALA A 131 3.64 -8.76 12.72
N ILE A 132 3.28 -8.57 13.99
CA ILE A 132 2.16 -7.69 14.39
C ILE A 132 2.43 -6.25 13.98
N ALA A 133 3.58 -5.69 14.36
CA ALA A 133 3.94 -4.31 14.06
C ALA A 133 4.04 -4.05 12.55
N PHE A 134 4.58 -5.03 11.81
CA PHE A 134 4.63 -4.97 10.35
C PHE A 134 3.24 -4.99 9.71
N GLY A 135 2.34 -5.88 10.17
CA GLY A 135 0.96 -5.91 9.70
C GLY A 135 0.19 -4.61 9.99
N GLN A 136 0.41 -4.02 11.16
CA GLN A 136 -0.16 -2.73 11.53
C GLN A 136 0.37 -1.60 10.63
N ALA A 137 1.67 -1.59 10.32
CA ALA A 137 2.28 -0.59 9.45
C ALA A 137 1.74 -0.71 8.01
N LEU A 138 1.61 -1.94 7.49
CA LEU A 138 0.97 -2.19 6.20
C LEU A 138 -0.49 -1.70 6.19
N ASN A 139 -1.27 -2.00 7.23
CA ASN A 139 -2.66 -1.54 7.35
C ASN A 139 -2.76 -0.01 7.34
N ALA A 140 -1.90 0.66 8.13
CA ALA A 140 -1.84 2.12 8.16
C ALA A 140 -1.48 2.71 6.79
N ALA A 141 -0.52 2.08 6.08
CA ALA A 141 -0.09 2.50 4.75
C ALA A 141 -1.18 2.34 3.67
N LEU A 142 -2.15 1.42 3.88
CA LEU A 142 -3.26 1.21 2.96
C LEU A 142 -4.37 2.28 3.05
N ILE A 143 -4.34 3.16 4.07
CA ILE A 143 -5.26 4.30 4.24
C ILE A 143 -6.74 3.86 4.17
N ASP A 144 -7.46 4.22 3.11
CA ASP A 144 -8.88 3.91 2.90
C ASP A 144 -9.08 2.75 1.91
N ARG A 145 -7.98 2.10 1.50
CA ARG A 145 -7.96 0.93 0.61
C ARG A 145 -8.64 1.17 -0.75
N ARG A 146 -8.82 2.44 -1.15
CA ARG A 146 -9.41 2.79 -2.44
C ARG A 146 -8.43 2.54 -3.56
N GLY A 147 -8.95 2.07 -4.68
CA GLY A 147 -8.20 1.92 -5.91
C GLY A 147 -7.26 0.73 -5.98
N ILE A 148 -7.07 -0.04 -4.90
CA ILE A 148 -6.12 -1.17 -4.92
C ILE A 148 -6.68 -2.40 -5.65
N ALA A 149 -5.82 -3.20 -6.27
CA ALA A 149 -6.21 -4.43 -6.99
C ALA A 149 -6.78 -5.52 -6.05
N ARG A 150 -6.53 -5.39 -4.75
CA ARG A 150 -7.10 -6.17 -3.63
C ARG A 150 -6.67 -7.65 -3.54
N PHE A 151 -6.40 -8.32 -4.66
CA PHE A 151 -6.07 -9.74 -4.73
C PHE A 151 -4.65 -9.99 -5.27
N GLY A 152 -4.02 -11.11 -4.88
CA GLY A 152 -2.72 -11.54 -5.41
C GLY A 152 -2.43 -13.05 -5.27
N PHE A 153 -1.55 -13.60 -6.11
CA PHE A 153 -1.36 -15.07 -6.28
C PHE A 153 0.10 -15.54 -6.57
N VAL A 154 0.49 -16.66 -5.89
CA VAL A 154 1.49 -17.77 -6.12
C VAL A 154 2.90 -17.52 -6.70
N LEU A 155 3.92 -18.24 -6.17
CA LEU A 155 5.30 -18.35 -6.72
C LEU A 155 5.95 -19.73 -6.45
N PRO A 156 6.61 -20.38 -7.44
CA PRO A 156 7.48 -21.56 -7.22
C PRO A 156 8.95 -21.17 -6.92
N MET A 157 9.68 -22.00 -6.16
CA MET A 157 11.12 -21.85 -5.89
C MET A 157 11.82 -23.21 -5.71
N ASP A 158 12.75 -23.55 -6.60
CA ASP A 158 13.42 -24.86 -6.64
C ASP A 158 12.43 -26.03 -6.53
N GLU A 159 12.62 -26.95 -5.59
CA GLU A 159 11.69 -28.06 -5.33
C GLU A 159 10.47 -27.66 -4.49
N ALA A 160 10.43 -26.43 -3.99
CA ALA A 160 9.34 -25.91 -3.18
C ALA A 160 8.32 -25.14 -4.03
N GLU A 161 7.03 -25.30 -3.69
CA GLU A 161 5.95 -24.49 -4.24
C GLU A 161 5.20 -23.83 -3.09
N ALA A 162 5.10 -22.49 -3.12
CA ALA A 162 4.29 -21.73 -2.18
C ALA A 162 3.15 -21.01 -2.90
N LYS A 163 1.92 -21.35 -2.52
CA LYS A 163 0.69 -20.70 -2.98
C LYS A 163 0.18 -19.78 -1.90
N ILE A 164 0.19 -18.49 -2.18
CA ILE A 164 -0.43 -17.49 -1.31
C ILE A 164 -1.57 -16.79 -2.06
N SER A 165 -2.72 -16.72 -1.41
CA SER A 165 -3.82 -15.83 -1.80
C SER A 165 -4.15 -14.88 -0.66
N ILE A 166 -4.40 -13.62 -1.00
CA ILE A 166 -4.68 -12.56 -0.04
C ILE A 166 -5.92 -11.75 -0.45
N ASP A 167 -6.78 -11.44 0.53
CA ASP A 167 -7.88 -10.47 0.42
C ASP A 167 -7.65 -9.36 1.47
N LEU A 168 -7.35 -8.14 1.00
CA LEU A 168 -7.22 -6.93 1.82
C LEU A 168 -8.59 -6.36 2.22
N GLY A 169 -9.53 -7.24 2.56
CA GLY A 169 -10.95 -6.94 2.77
C GLY A 169 -11.35 -6.62 4.22
N GLY A 170 -10.41 -6.33 5.11
CA GLY A 170 -10.67 -5.90 6.50
C GLY A 170 -11.00 -7.04 7.48
N ARG A 171 -11.03 -8.30 7.02
CA ARG A 171 -11.42 -9.46 7.84
C ARG A 171 -10.22 -10.38 8.05
N PRO A 172 -9.70 -10.49 9.29
CA PRO A 172 -8.58 -11.36 9.57
C PRO A 172 -9.00 -12.83 9.54
N TYR A 173 -8.29 -13.64 8.75
CA TYR A 173 -8.49 -15.09 8.69
C TYR A 173 -7.25 -15.76 8.07
N LEU A 174 -6.74 -16.83 8.68
CA LEU A 174 -5.61 -17.60 8.17
C LEU A 174 -6.03 -19.04 7.86
N VAL A 175 -5.65 -19.53 6.69
CA VAL A 175 -5.48 -20.96 6.41
C VAL A 175 -4.00 -21.21 6.12
N PHE A 176 -3.38 -22.15 6.81
CA PHE A 176 -2.00 -22.53 6.57
C PHE A 176 -1.91 -24.05 6.38
N ASP A 177 -1.50 -24.47 5.19
CA ASP A 177 -1.33 -25.87 4.82
C ASP A 177 0.13 -26.12 4.42
N GLY A 178 0.92 -26.61 5.36
CA GLY A 178 2.34 -26.85 5.17
C GLY A 178 2.92 -27.56 6.39
N ALA A 179 3.98 -28.34 6.16
CA ALA A 179 4.67 -29.05 7.22
C ALA A 179 6.18 -28.80 7.14
N PHE A 180 6.78 -28.62 8.31
CA PHE A 180 8.22 -28.44 8.48
C PHE A 180 8.76 -29.58 9.35
N THR A 181 9.96 -30.06 9.03
CA THR A 181 10.57 -31.24 9.68
C THR A 181 11.72 -30.87 10.60
N ALA A 182 12.51 -29.86 10.22
CA ALA A 182 13.53 -29.26 11.04
C ALA A 182 12.87 -28.44 12.15
N ALA A 183 13.41 -28.50 13.37
CA ALA A 183 12.93 -27.68 14.48
C ALA A 183 13.25 -26.19 14.28
N ALA A 184 14.34 -25.87 13.59
CA ALA A 184 14.79 -24.50 13.36
C ALA A 184 15.66 -24.35 12.11
N LEU A 185 15.70 -23.13 11.57
CA LEU A 185 16.57 -22.66 10.50
C LEU A 185 17.51 -21.59 11.09
N GLY A 186 18.69 -22.01 11.54
CA GLY A 186 19.55 -21.15 12.36
C GLY A 186 18.87 -20.80 13.69
N ALA A 187 18.68 -19.51 13.98
CA ALA A 187 18.00 -19.02 15.18
C ALA A 187 16.47 -18.88 15.03
N TYR A 188 15.90 -19.30 13.89
CA TYR A 188 14.48 -19.18 13.60
C TYR A 188 13.76 -20.53 13.79
N PRO A 189 12.90 -20.70 14.79
CA PRO A 189 12.09 -21.90 14.93
C PRO A 189 11.10 -22.02 13.76
N THR A 190 11.04 -23.18 13.11
CA THR A 190 10.22 -23.35 11.89
C THR A 190 8.72 -23.19 12.16
N GLU A 191 8.26 -23.52 13.36
CA GLU A 191 6.89 -23.29 13.84
C GLU A 191 6.47 -21.81 13.76
N MET A 192 7.43 -20.88 13.84
CA MET A 192 7.16 -19.45 13.72
C MET A 192 6.71 -19.06 12.31
N THR A 193 6.90 -19.91 11.30
CA THR A 193 6.44 -19.61 9.94
C THR A 193 4.94 -19.40 9.90
N GLU A 194 4.16 -20.39 10.36
CA GLU A 194 2.71 -20.24 10.46
C GLU A 194 2.33 -19.09 11.39
N HIS A 195 3.04 -18.94 12.51
CA HIS A 195 2.75 -17.90 13.49
C HIS A 195 2.91 -16.49 12.91
N VAL A 196 3.92 -16.24 12.09
CA VAL A 196 4.11 -14.97 11.39
C VAL A 196 2.93 -14.66 10.49
N PHE A 197 2.45 -15.62 9.70
CA PHE A 197 1.29 -15.41 8.82
C PHE A 197 0.00 -15.18 9.62
N ARG A 198 -0.13 -15.81 10.78
CA ARG A 198 -1.28 -15.65 11.70
C ARG A 198 -1.31 -14.24 12.26
N SER A 199 -0.19 -13.81 12.85
CA SER A 199 -0.02 -12.48 13.42
C SER A 199 -0.19 -11.39 12.36
N LEU A 200 0.37 -11.60 11.16
CA LEU A 200 0.23 -10.69 10.03
C LEU A 200 -1.24 -10.56 9.56
N SER A 201 -1.94 -11.68 9.37
CA SER A 201 -3.34 -11.69 8.96
C SER A 201 -4.23 -10.91 9.93
N GLN A 202 -4.01 -11.12 11.23
CA GLN A 202 -4.73 -10.44 12.30
C GLN A 202 -4.45 -8.92 12.29
N ALA A 203 -3.18 -8.54 12.30
CA ALA A 203 -2.76 -7.14 12.37
C ALA A 203 -3.10 -6.33 11.11
N LEU A 204 -3.01 -6.95 9.93
CA LEU A 204 -3.34 -6.33 8.66
C LEU A 204 -4.87 -6.23 8.42
N GLY A 205 -5.66 -7.04 9.14
CA GLY A 205 -7.08 -7.24 8.84
C GLY A 205 -7.26 -7.82 7.45
N ALA A 206 -6.54 -8.91 7.15
CA ALA A 206 -6.55 -9.56 5.85
C ALA A 206 -6.84 -11.05 5.96
N THR A 207 -7.55 -11.59 4.98
CA THR A 207 -7.67 -13.04 4.82
C THR A 207 -6.44 -13.50 4.03
N ILE A 208 -5.68 -14.44 4.57
CA ILE A 208 -4.46 -14.99 3.96
C ILE A 208 -4.59 -16.51 3.95
N HIS A 209 -4.47 -17.13 2.77
CA HIS A 209 -4.33 -18.58 2.66
C HIS A 209 -2.92 -18.89 2.16
N VAL A 210 -2.26 -19.82 2.82
CA VAL A 210 -0.92 -20.30 2.48
C VAL A 210 -0.99 -21.81 2.29
N SER A 211 -0.46 -22.30 1.17
CA SER A 211 -0.16 -23.72 0.97
C SER A 211 1.29 -23.85 0.52
N VAL A 212 2.05 -24.74 1.14
CA VAL A 212 3.46 -24.95 0.83
C VAL A 212 3.85 -26.43 0.81
N THR A 213 4.53 -26.83 -0.26
CA THR A 213 5.14 -28.15 -0.42
C THR A 213 6.61 -28.01 -0.78
N GLY A 214 7.42 -29.03 -0.50
CA GLY A 214 8.86 -29.02 -0.78
C GLY A 214 9.64 -29.93 0.18
N GLU A 215 10.89 -30.22 -0.19
CA GLU A 215 11.77 -31.11 0.57
C GLU A 215 12.61 -30.35 1.59
N ASN A 216 13.15 -29.18 1.21
CA ASN A 216 13.97 -28.36 2.10
C ASN A 216 13.12 -27.32 2.86
N ASP A 217 13.20 -27.34 4.19
CA ASP A 217 12.46 -26.41 5.05
C ASP A 217 12.88 -24.94 4.85
N HIS A 218 14.16 -24.67 4.53
CA HIS A 218 14.60 -23.33 4.14
C HIS A 218 13.87 -22.87 2.87
N HIS A 219 13.85 -23.72 1.84
CA HIS A 219 13.23 -23.36 0.57
C HIS A 219 11.72 -23.16 0.75
N LYS A 220 11.05 -24.02 1.51
CA LYS A 220 9.63 -23.85 1.85
C LYS A 220 9.36 -22.53 2.57
N THR A 221 10.12 -22.21 3.63
CA THR A 221 9.93 -20.95 4.37
C THR A 221 10.17 -19.76 3.45
N GLU A 222 11.29 -19.72 2.74
CA GLU A 222 11.61 -18.60 1.85
C GLU A 222 10.60 -18.46 0.70
N ALA A 223 10.13 -19.57 0.12
CA ALA A 223 9.08 -19.56 -0.90
C ALA A 223 7.80 -18.89 -0.38
N CYS A 224 7.38 -19.19 0.86
CA CYS A 224 6.24 -18.53 1.50
C CYS A 224 6.43 -17.00 1.60
N PHE A 225 7.59 -16.53 2.06
CA PHE A 225 7.84 -15.09 2.20
C PHE A 225 7.98 -14.37 0.85
N LYS A 226 8.60 -15.00 -0.15
CA LYS A 226 8.66 -14.48 -1.53
C LYS A 226 7.26 -14.41 -2.15
N ALA A 227 6.46 -15.46 -1.99
CA ALA A 227 5.08 -15.49 -2.45
C ALA A 227 4.23 -14.42 -1.76
N LEU A 228 4.47 -14.14 -0.48
CA LEU A 228 3.79 -13.08 0.26
C LEU A 228 4.10 -11.72 -0.33
N GLY A 229 5.38 -11.42 -0.57
CA GLY A 229 5.79 -10.19 -1.24
C GLY A 229 5.12 -10.03 -2.62
N ARG A 230 5.10 -11.08 -3.44
CA ARG A 230 4.44 -11.05 -4.76
C ARG A 230 2.92 -10.85 -4.67
N ALA A 231 2.26 -11.55 -3.75
CA ALA A 231 0.81 -11.43 -3.54
C ALA A 231 0.46 -10.02 -3.04
N LEU A 232 1.23 -9.47 -2.10
CA LEU A 232 1.08 -8.09 -1.65
C LEU A 232 1.27 -7.11 -2.80
N ARG A 233 2.33 -7.24 -3.61
CA ARG A 233 2.60 -6.35 -4.75
C ARG A 233 1.42 -6.24 -5.70
N GLN A 234 0.77 -7.36 -5.98
CA GLN A 234 -0.44 -7.39 -6.79
C GLN A 234 -1.57 -6.68 -6.04
N ALA A 235 -1.89 -7.13 -4.82
CA ALA A 235 -3.03 -6.65 -4.05
C ALA A 235 -2.98 -5.15 -3.69
N ILE A 236 -1.80 -4.57 -3.47
CA ILE A 236 -1.63 -3.16 -3.11
C ILE A 236 -1.55 -2.23 -4.33
N ARG A 237 -1.47 -2.75 -5.56
CA ARG A 237 -1.34 -1.92 -6.76
C ARG A 237 -2.56 -1.03 -6.93
N VAL A 238 -2.37 0.28 -7.13
CA VAL A 238 -3.47 1.20 -7.46
C VAL A 238 -3.83 1.05 -8.95
N GLU A 239 -5.09 0.74 -9.23
CA GLU A 239 -5.67 0.55 -10.56
C GLU A 239 -6.83 1.52 -10.86
N GLY A 240 -7.21 2.37 -9.90
CA GLY A 240 -8.25 3.38 -10.07
C GLY A 240 -8.52 4.20 -8.81
N ALA A 241 -9.65 4.89 -8.76
CA ALA A 241 -10.06 5.70 -7.59
C ALA A 241 -11.22 5.09 -6.77
N GLU A 242 -11.87 4.06 -7.30
CA GLU A 242 -13.05 3.44 -6.71
C GLU A 242 -12.69 2.50 -5.56
N LEU A 243 -13.59 2.37 -4.58
CA LEU A 243 -13.43 1.39 -3.51
C LEU A 243 -13.73 -0.02 -4.07
N PRO A 244 -12.83 -1.01 -3.95
CA PRO A 244 -13.03 -2.35 -4.49
C PRO A 244 -13.95 -3.21 -3.59
N SER A 245 -15.12 -2.68 -3.21
CA SER A 245 -16.12 -3.34 -2.36
C SER A 245 -17.55 -2.99 -2.77
N THR A 246 -18.35 -4.02 -3.07
CA THR A 246 -19.78 -3.86 -3.38
C THR A 246 -20.60 -3.41 -2.17
N LYS A 247 -20.09 -3.58 -0.94
CA LYS A 247 -20.74 -3.14 0.30
C LYS A 247 -20.55 -1.64 0.56
N GLY A 248 -19.71 -0.95 -0.22
CA GLY A 248 -19.39 0.46 -0.02
C GLY A 248 -18.46 0.76 1.16
N VAL A 249 -17.95 -0.28 1.84
CA VAL A 249 -16.99 -0.20 2.96
C VAL A 249 -16.07 -1.43 2.98
N ILE A 250 -14.87 -1.28 3.55
CA ILE A 250 -13.89 -2.34 3.84
C ILE A 250 -13.48 -2.25 5.30
#